data_AF-A0A5C4WME1-F1
#
_entry.id   AF-A0A5C4WME1-F1
#
_cell.length_a   1.000
_cell.length_b   1.000
_cell.length_c   1.000
_cell.angle_alpha   90.00
_cell.angle_beta   90.00
_cell.angle_gamma   90.00
#
_symmetry.space_group_name_H-M   'P 1'
#
loop_
_entity.id
_entity.type
_entity.pdbx_description
1 polymer ?
#
loop_
_entity_poly.entity_id
_entity_poly.type
_entity_poly.pdbx_seq_one_letter_code
_entity_poly.pdbx_strand_id
1 'polypeptide(L)'
;MTTTDPLAPFQWLNVSENEGGGALGVIFSMAFLRGLEPAEVVRRFSLGEHSGEEADFGILSERVYEFVEETHGGEGGGHVGVLQAGEWCVAIEPFGWWVTDHAVVSRLSRGCEVLAVTRHDYAAEHSFEYAIDGTVVMGYRLRHPHERSGTDPDRLNDFMRELGMGLDEPVDDTAWHAAWDANYETAVPRGFALAAKVTGVPLTPALLDRPMLVGPIAPAW
;
A
#
# COMPACT_ATOMS: atom_id res chain seq x y z
N MET A 1 2.22 -4.12 -32.69
CA MET A 1 2.77 -3.68 -31.41
C MET A 1 2.18 -4.60 -30.36
N THR A 2 2.99 -5.44 -29.73
CA THR A 2 2.56 -6.23 -28.57
C THR A 2 2.31 -5.23 -27.45
N THR A 3 1.05 -4.91 -27.19
CA THR A 3 0.66 -4.12 -26.02
C THR A 3 0.98 -4.99 -24.81
N THR A 4 2.12 -4.75 -24.16
CA THR A 4 2.48 -5.42 -22.91
C THR A 4 1.40 -5.07 -21.89
N ASP A 5 0.80 -6.09 -21.27
CA ASP A 5 -0.18 -5.91 -20.20
C ASP A 5 0.43 -5.01 -19.10
N PRO A 6 -0.12 -3.81 -18.84
CA PRO A 6 0.44 -2.88 -17.87
C PRO A 6 0.35 -3.41 -16.43
N LEU A 7 -0.50 -4.41 -16.16
CA LEU A 7 -0.67 -4.98 -14.83
C LEU A 7 0.24 -6.18 -14.56
N ALA A 8 0.83 -6.79 -15.60
CA ALA A 8 1.69 -7.97 -15.48
C ALA A 8 2.80 -7.83 -14.42
N PRO A 9 3.50 -6.68 -14.28
CA PRO A 9 4.54 -6.52 -13.26
C PRO A 9 4.03 -6.57 -11.81
N PHE A 10 2.73 -6.43 -11.58
CA PHE A 10 2.12 -6.32 -10.24
C PHE A 10 1.34 -7.57 -9.84
N GLN A 11 1.26 -8.59 -10.70
CA GLN A 11 0.51 -9.82 -10.42
C GLN A 11 1.07 -10.62 -9.22
N TRP A 12 2.36 -10.47 -8.92
CA TRP A 12 2.97 -11.09 -7.74
C TRP A 12 2.40 -10.57 -6.41
N LEU A 13 1.71 -9.43 -6.42
CA LEU A 13 1.03 -8.84 -5.26
C LEU A 13 -0.41 -9.36 -5.09
N ASN A 14 -0.93 -10.09 -6.09
CA ASN A 14 -2.31 -10.59 -6.13
C ASN A 14 -2.40 -12.12 -6.04
N VAL A 15 -1.37 -12.78 -5.51
CA VAL A 15 -1.38 -14.24 -5.31
C VAL A 15 -2.45 -14.59 -4.29
N SER A 16 -3.30 -15.58 -4.60
CA SER A 16 -4.41 -15.97 -3.73
C SER A 16 -3.93 -16.67 -2.46
N GLU A 17 -4.75 -16.65 -1.40
CA GLU A 17 -4.45 -17.38 -0.15
C GLU A 17 -4.23 -18.88 -0.40
N ASN A 18 -5.01 -19.49 -1.30
CA ASN A 18 -4.90 -20.90 -1.65
C ASN A 18 -3.54 -21.26 -2.29
N GLU A 19 -2.86 -20.27 -2.87
CA GLU A 19 -1.52 -20.39 -3.44
C GLU A 19 -0.43 -19.92 -2.46
N GLY A 20 -0.81 -19.65 -1.20
CA GLY A 20 0.07 -19.20 -0.13
C GLY A 20 0.22 -17.68 -0.03
N GLY A 21 -0.52 -16.89 -0.81
CA GLY A 21 -0.52 -15.42 -0.75
C GLY A 21 0.77 -14.75 -1.28
N GLY A 22 1.76 -15.53 -1.72
CA GLY A 22 3.06 -14.99 -2.14
C GLY A 22 3.90 -14.46 -0.97
N ALA A 23 4.95 -13.71 -1.28
CA ALA A 23 5.94 -13.28 -0.28
C ALA A 23 5.38 -12.29 0.77
N LEU A 24 4.35 -11.52 0.42
CA LEU A 24 3.71 -10.55 1.32
C LEU A 24 2.42 -11.09 1.96
N GLY A 25 2.00 -12.31 1.62
CA GLY A 25 0.72 -12.87 2.05
C GLY A 25 -0.49 -12.11 1.48
N VAL A 26 -1.64 -12.29 2.14
CA VAL A 26 -2.94 -11.70 1.72
C VAL A 26 -3.38 -10.49 2.54
N ILE A 27 -2.53 -10.04 3.47
CA ILE A 27 -2.70 -8.83 4.26
C ILE A 27 -1.36 -8.11 4.31
N PHE A 28 -1.26 -6.97 3.65
CA PHE A 28 -0.07 -6.13 3.70
C PHE A 28 -0.38 -4.73 3.20
N SER A 29 0.47 -3.79 3.58
CA SER A 29 0.46 -2.45 3.04
C SER A 29 1.83 -2.00 2.57
N MET A 30 1.85 -1.11 1.60
CA MET A 30 3.05 -0.39 1.20
C MET A 30 2.79 1.10 1.17
N ALA A 31 3.65 1.87 1.82
CA ALA A 31 3.66 3.33 1.75
C ALA A 31 4.91 3.84 1.03
N PHE A 32 4.73 4.91 0.28
CA PHE A 32 5.75 5.61 -0.47
C PHE A 32 5.85 7.01 0.12
N LEU A 33 7.01 7.38 0.66
CA LEU A 33 7.23 8.69 1.27
C LEU A 33 8.32 9.45 0.51
N ARG A 34 7.99 10.60 -0.05
CA ARG A 34 8.90 11.34 -0.92
C ARG A 34 9.90 12.20 -0.14
N GLY A 35 11.15 12.19 -0.56
CA GLY A 35 12.19 13.11 -0.07
C GLY A 35 12.65 12.85 1.37
N LEU A 36 12.33 11.69 1.93
CA LEU A 36 12.78 11.28 3.26
C LEU A 36 13.83 10.17 3.15
N GLU A 37 14.71 10.12 4.14
CA GLU A 37 15.65 9.01 4.34
C GLU A 37 14.97 7.84 5.08
N PRO A 38 15.40 6.58 4.88
CA PRO A 38 14.75 5.42 5.49
C PRO A 38 14.64 5.50 7.02
N ALA A 39 15.68 6.00 7.69
CA ALA A 39 15.71 6.12 9.15
C ALA A 39 14.67 7.15 9.65
N GLU A 40 14.40 8.19 8.86
CA GLU A 40 13.38 9.19 9.20
C GLU A 40 11.97 8.62 9.04
N VAL A 41 11.75 7.80 8.01
CA VAL A 41 10.47 7.10 7.86
C VAL A 41 10.23 6.16 9.05
N VAL A 42 11.22 5.36 9.45
CA VAL A 42 11.09 4.49 10.65
C VAL A 42 10.81 5.31 11.91
N ARG A 43 11.46 6.48 12.07
CA ARG A 43 11.13 7.41 13.17
C ARG A 43 9.68 7.85 13.16
N ARG A 44 9.10 8.13 11.99
CA ARG A 44 7.67 8.52 11.90
C ARG A 44 6.73 7.38 12.31
N PHE A 45 7.02 6.15 11.91
CA PHE A 45 6.23 4.96 12.31
C PHE A 45 6.33 4.68 13.82
N SER A 46 7.52 4.81 14.38
CA SER A 46 7.80 4.55 15.80
C SER A 46 7.53 5.74 16.73
N LEU A 47 6.92 6.83 16.24
CA LEU A 47 6.71 8.07 17.00
C LEU A 47 8.01 8.70 17.55
N GLY A 48 9.14 8.45 16.90
CA GLY A 48 10.45 8.99 17.25
C GLY A 48 11.29 8.08 18.15
N GLU A 49 10.72 6.98 18.64
CA GLU A 49 11.40 6.06 19.57
C GLU A 49 12.46 5.18 18.88
N HIS A 50 12.36 4.99 17.56
CA HIS A 50 13.26 4.10 16.83
C HIS A 50 13.67 4.68 15.46
N SER A 51 14.92 4.50 15.06
CA SER A 51 15.43 4.90 13.73
C SER A 51 15.69 3.74 12.77
N GLY A 52 15.37 2.52 13.21
CA GLY A 52 15.52 1.30 12.44
C GLY A 52 16.86 0.60 12.67
N GLU A 53 16.84 -0.71 12.45
CA GLU A 53 18.00 -1.58 12.41
C GLU A 53 18.14 -2.13 11.00
N GLU A 54 19.38 -2.20 10.50
CA GLU A 54 19.63 -2.81 9.19
C GLU A 54 19.32 -4.31 9.23
N ALA A 55 18.44 -4.74 8.34
CA ALA A 55 18.00 -6.12 8.22
C ALA A 55 17.47 -6.40 6.80
N ASP A 56 17.14 -7.66 6.54
CA ASP A 56 16.47 -8.08 5.31
C ASP A 56 14.98 -8.35 5.54
N PHE A 57 14.26 -8.70 4.47
CA PHE A 57 12.83 -9.01 4.52
C PHE A 57 12.51 -10.26 5.34
N GLY A 58 13.45 -11.21 5.46
CA GLY A 58 13.29 -12.41 6.28
C GLY A 58 13.17 -12.05 7.76
N ILE A 59 14.10 -11.22 8.25
CA ILE A 59 14.08 -10.72 9.63
C ILE A 59 12.83 -9.87 9.90
N LEU A 60 12.38 -9.04 8.94
CA LEU A 60 11.10 -8.33 9.06
C LEU A 60 9.95 -9.32 9.24
N SER A 61 9.90 -10.36 8.41
CA SER A 61 8.83 -11.36 8.44
C SER A 61 8.80 -12.15 9.74
N GLU A 62 9.97 -12.51 10.29
CA GLU A 62 10.10 -13.18 11.59
C GLU A 62 9.55 -12.30 12.72
N ARG A 63 9.95 -11.02 12.78
CA ARG A 63 9.47 -10.07 13.80
C ARG A 63 7.96 -9.81 13.71
N VAL A 64 7.44 -9.71 12.48
CA VAL A 64 6.00 -9.58 12.25
C VAL A 64 5.27 -10.83 12.73
N TYR A 65 5.79 -12.02 12.41
CA TYR A 65 5.16 -13.28 12.82
C TYR A 65 5.11 -13.42 14.35
N GLU A 66 6.22 -13.14 15.04
CA GLU A 66 6.27 -13.13 16.51
C GLU A 66 5.24 -12.14 17.10
N PHE A 67 5.17 -10.91 16.58
CA PHE A 67 4.21 -9.90 17.04
C PHE A 67 2.75 -10.32 16.80
N VAL A 68 2.45 -10.94 15.64
CA VAL A 68 1.11 -11.44 15.33
C VAL A 68 0.72 -12.59 16.25
N GLU A 69 1.64 -13.50 16.58
CA GLU A 69 1.37 -14.57 17.55
C GLU A 69 1.05 -14.02 18.94
N GLU A 70 1.81 -13.00 19.39
CA GLU A 70 1.63 -12.36 20.70
C GLU A 70 0.32 -11.57 20.80
N THR A 71 -0.06 -10.85 19.75
CA THR A 71 -1.25 -9.98 19.71
C THR A 71 -2.49 -10.68 19.16
N HIS A 72 -2.36 -11.94 18.76
CA HIS A 72 -3.37 -12.70 18.01
C HIS A 72 -3.85 -11.97 16.74
N GLY A 73 -2.95 -11.19 16.13
CA GLY A 73 -3.19 -10.39 14.92
C GLY A 73 -4.10 -9.17 15.11
N GLY A 74 -4.57 -8.87 16.33
CA GLY A 74 -5.49 -7.75 16.59
C GLY A 74 -4.88 -6.37 16.38
N GLU A 75 -3.56 -6.27 16.39
CA GLU A 75 -2.80 -5.01 16.25
C GLU A 75 -2.04 -4.92 14.91
N GLY A 76 -2.26 -5.88 14.01
CA GLY A 76 -1.53 -6.03 12.75
C GLY A 76 -0.14 -6.63 12.93
N GLY A 77 0.79 -6.32 12.03
CA GLY A 77 2.14 -6.89 12.04
C GLY A 77 3.15 -6.19 12.96
N GLY A 78 2.81 -5.01 13.49
CA GLY A 78 3.62 -4.26 14.47
C GLY A 78 4.99 -3.74 14.00
N HIS A 79 5.42 -4.06 12.78
CA HIS A 79 6.73 -3.71 12.25
C HIS A 79 6.66 -3.26 10.79
N VAL A 80 7.64 -2.46 10.39
CA VAL A 80 7.79 -1.97 9.03
C VAL A 80 9.23 -2.15 8.55
N GLY A 81 9.40 -2.57 7.31
CA GLY A 81 10.69 -2.54 6.61
C GLY A 81 10.75 -1.36 5.65
N VAL A 82 11.79 -0.54 5.73
CA VAL A 82 11.92 0.69 4.94
C VAL A 82 13.20 0.68 4.10
N LEU A 83 13.08 0.98 2.82
CA LEU A 83 14.21 1.09 1.90
C LEU A 83 14.07 2.31 0.97
N GLN A 84 15.20 2.85 0.52
CA GLN A 84 15.22 3.95 -0.45
C GLN A 84 14.98 3.44 -1.88
N ALA A 85 14.15 4.11 -2.68
CA ALA A 85 13.90 3.83 -4.08
C ALA A 85 13.75 5.15 -4.89
N GLY A 86 14.87 5.65 -5.41
CA GLY A 86 14.90 6.93 -6.11
C GLY A 86 14.60 8.08 -5.13
N GLU A 87 13.67 8.97 -5.48
CA GLU A 87 13.23 10.08 -4.62
C GLU A 87 12.29 9.65 -3.49
N TRP A 88 11.88 8.38 -3.45
CA TRP A 88 10.91 7.85 -2.50
C TRP A 88 11.56 6.84 -1.55
N CYS A 89 11.12 6.82 -0.31
CA CYS A 89 11.24 5.66 0.55
C CYS A 89 10.03 4.76 0.37
N VAL A 90 10.25 3.45 0.33
CA VAL A 90 9.20 2.44 0.36
C VAL A 90 9.19 1.79 1.73
N ALA A 91 8.05 1.87 2.41
CA ALA A 91 7.78 1.23 3.68
C ALA A 91 6.83 0.05 3.45
N ILE A 92 7.23 -1.15 3.87
CA ILE A 92 6.50 -2.40 3.69
C ILE A 92 6.02 -2.86 5.06
N GLU A 93 4.71 -3.07 5.16
CA GLU A 93 4.00 -3.42 6.40
C GLU A 93 3.27 -4.76 6.17
N PRO A 94 3.92 -5.92 6.38
CA PRO A 94 3.25 -7.22 6.33
C PRO A 94 2.23 -7.34 7.48
N PHE A 95 1.12 -8.04 7.26
CA PHE A 95 0.00 -8.13 8.21
C PHE A 95 -0.56 -6.79 8.67
N GLY A 96 -0.39 -5.73 7.88
CA GLY A 96 -0.74 -4.37 8.29
C GLY A 96 -1.70 -3.64 7.37
N TRP A 97 -2.37 -2.66 7.96
CA TRP A 97 -3.37 -1.79 7.35
C TRP A 97 -3.27 -0.34 7.86
N TRP A 98 -2.26 -0.02 8.68
CA TRP A 98 -2.20 1.28 9.35
C TRP A 98 -1.91 2.40 8.37
N VAL A 99 -1.12 2.17 7.31
CA VAL A 99 -0.70 3.25 6.39
C VAL A 99 -1.81 3.79 5.49
N THR A 100 -2.96 3.13 5.42
CA THR A 100 -4.16 3.66 4.74
C THR A 100 -5.25 4.12 5.71
N ASP A 101 -4.98 4.12 7.02
CA ASP A 101 -5.81 4.85 7.97
C ASP A 101 -5.63 6.36 7.78
N HIS A 102 -6.74 7.10 7.73
CA HIS A 102 -6.74 8.53 7.42
C HIS A 102 -5.92 9.35 8.42
N ALA A 103 -5.95 9.01 9.72
CA ALA A 103 -5.18 9.72 10.74
C ALA A 103 -3.68 9.39 10.64
N VAL A 104 -3.35 8.12 10.38
CA VAL A 104 -1.97 7.68 10.20
C VAL A 104 -1.35 8.28 8.94
N VAL A 105 -1.99 8.19 7.77
CA VAL A 105 -1.46 8.72 6.51
C VAL A 105 -1.32 10.25 6.55
N SER A 106 -2.24 10.95 7.21
CA SER A 106 -2.12 12.39 7.47
C SER A 106 -0.91 12.69 8.36
N ARG A 107 -0.68 11.92 9.43
CA ARG A 107 0.51 12.13 10.27
C ARG A 107 1.80 11.83 9.49
N LEU A 108 1.86 10.72 8.76
CA LEU A 108 3.03 10.30 8.00
C LEU A 108 3.39 11.31 6.90
N SER A 109 2.41 11.99 6.31
CA SER A 109 2.62 12.96 5.22
C SER A 109 3.07 14.35 5.64
N ARG A 110 3.16 14.68 6.93
CA ARG A 110 3.59 16.01 7.36
C ARG A 110 4.98 16.36 6.81
N GLY A 111 5.07 17.49 6.11
CA GLY A 111 6.29 17.96 5.45
C GLY A 111 6.75 17.11 4.25
N CYS A 112 5.94 16.19 3.74
CA CYS A 112 6.27 15.41 2.55
C CYS A 112 5.02 14.98 1.75
N GLU A 113 5.24 14.18 0.72
CA GLU A 113 4.21 13.53 -0.08
C GLU A 113 4.17 12.04 0.31
N VAL A 114 2.98 11.49 0.52
CA VAL A 114 2.78 10.07 0.86
C VAL A 114 1.69 9.46 -0.01
N LEU A 115 1.98 8.27 -0.52
CA LEU A 115 1.00 7.41 -1.18
C LEU A 115 1.03 6.06 -0.46
N ALA A 116 -0.11 5.45 -0.19
CA ALA A 116 -0.19 4.14 0.45
C ALA A 116 -1.21 3.25 -0.25
N VAL A 117 -0.93 1.95 -0.29
CA VAL A 117 -1.81 0.91 -0.83
C VAL A 117 -1.84 -0.26 0.15
N THR A 118 -3.04 -0.73 0.47
CA THR A 118 -3.28 -1.88 1.36
C THR A 118 -4.05 -2.95 0.61
N ARG A 119 -3.54 -4.18 0.66
CA ARG A 119 -4.32 -5.40 0.41
C ARG A 119 -4.69 -6.01 1.75
N HIS A 120 -5.96 -6.40 1.89
CA HIS A 120 -6.46 -7.05 3.10
C HIS A 120 -7.67 -7.91 2.74
N ASP A 121 -7.46 -9.21 2.53
CA ASP A 121 -8.49 -10.11 1.99
C ASP A 121 -9.63 -10.42 2.98
N TYR A 122 -9.42 -10.20 4.29
CA TYR A 122 -10.46 -10.40 5.33
C TYR A 122 -11.13 -9.11 5.83
N ALA A 123 -10.71 -7.94 5.34
CA ALA A 123 -11.34 -6.68 5.68
C ALA A 123 -12.51 -6.42 4.73
N ALA A 124 -13.31 -5.40 5.03
CA ALA A 124 -14.37 -4.99 4.13
C ALA A 124 -13.84 -4.69 2.72
N GLU A 125 -12.66 -4.04 2.60
CA GLU A 125 -12.03 -3.76 1.31
C GLU A 125 -10.52 -3.49 1.40
N HIS A 126 -9.85 -3.57 0.25
CA HIS A 126 -8.51 -3.02 -0.01
C HIS A 126 -8.56 -1.50 -0.20
N SER A 127 -7.50 -0.76 0.11
CA SER A 127 -7.51 0.72 0.13
C SER A 127 -6.30 1.36 -0.52
N PHE A 128 -6.48 2.59 -1.00
CA PHE A 128 -5.46 3.48 -1.53
C PHE A 128 -5.64 4.85 -0.89
N GLU A 129 -4.55 5.45 -0.43
CA GLU A 129 -4.54 6.79 0.13
C GLU A 129 -3.38 7.61 -0.46
N TYR A 130 -3.65 8.89 -0.74
CA TYR A 130 -2.67 9.85 -1.23
C TYR A 130 -2.81 11.14 -0.45
N ALA A 131 -1.73 11.53 0.25
CA ALA A 131 -1.70 12.65 1.17
C ALA A 131 -0.47 13.53 0.95
N ILE A 132 -0.64 14.83 1.14
CA ILE A 132 0.42 15.82 1.02
C ILE A 132 0.36 16.72 2.25
N ASP A 133 1.49 16.85 2.93
CA ASP A 133 1.66 17.75 4.08
C ASP A 133 0.54 17.66 5.13
N GLY A 134 0.15 16.42 5.46
CA GLY A 134 -0.89 16.15 6.44
C GLY A 134 -2.33 16.30 5.96
N THR A 135 -2.54 16.50 4.68
CA THR A 135 -3.87 16.56 4.06
C THR A 135 -4.07 15.39 3.12
N VAL A 136 -5.12 14.60 3.33
CA VAL A 136 -5.54 13.59 2.36
C VAL A 136 -6.08 14.28 1.11
N VAL A 137 -5.38 14.07 0.00
CA VAL A 137 -5.70 14.61 -1.31
C VAL A 137 -6.73 13.72 -1.98
N MET A 138 -6.49 12.41 -1.96
CA MET A 138 -7.33 11.43 -2.61
C MET A 138 -7.25 10.09 -1.87
N GLY A 139 -8.39 9.47 -1.59
CA GLY A 139 -8.47 8.10 -1.07
C GLY A 139 -9.63 7.34 -1.70
N TYR A 140 -9.49 6.03 -1.88
CA TYR A 140 -10.55 5.16 -2.41
C TYR A 140 -10.35 3.68 -2.03
N ARG A 141 -11.42 2.89 -2.12
CA ARG A 141 -11.37 1.43 -1.99
C ARG A 141 -11.03 0.80 -3.33
N LEU A 142 -10.10 -0.15 -3.39
CA LEU A 142 -9.53 -0.56 -4.69
C LEU A 142 -10.55 -1.19 -5.64
N ARG A 143 -11.60 -1.84 -5.11
CA ARG A 143 -12.70 -2.41 -5.89
C ARG A 143 -13.74 -1.39 -6.33
N HIS A 144 -13.74 -0.19 -5.73
CA HIS A 144 -14.69 0.89 -5.96
C HIS A 144 -13.96 2.18 -6.37
N PRO A 145 -13.24 2.20 -7.51
CA PRO A 145 -12.52 3.38 -7.98
C PRO A 145 -13.39 4.61 -8.26
N HIS A 146 -14.72 4.46 -8.30
CA HIS A 146 -15.69 5.56 -8.39
C HIS A 146 -15.97 6.23 -7.03
N GLU A 147 -15.79 5.52 -5.90
CA GLU A 147 -15.97 6.04 -4.54
C GLU A 147 -14.70 6.75 -4.03
N ARG A 148 -14.32 7.85 -4.68
CA ARG A 148 -13.14 8.64 -4.30
C ARG A 148 -13.53 9.72 -3.30
N SER A 149 -12.62 9.99 -2.37
CA SER A 149 -12.77 11.02 -1.32
C SER A 149 -11.48 11.83 -1.17
N GLY A 150 -11.50 12.89 -0.36
CA GLY A 150 -10.35 13.77 -0.12
C GLY A 150 -10.58 15.19 -0.60
N THR A 151 -9.54 16.02 -0.51
CA THR A 151 -9.59 17.44 -0.89
C THR A 151 -9.52 17.69 -2.40
N ASP A 152 -8.94 16.76 -3.15
CA ASP A 152 -8.86 16.75 -4.61
C ASP A 152 -9.03 15.30 -5.11
N PRO A 153 -10.25 14.73 -5.01
CA PRO A 153 -10.51 13.31 -5.24
C PRO A 153 -10.29 12.87 -6.70
N ASP A 154 -10.17 13.82 -7.63
CA ASP A 154 -9.99 13.56 -9.06
C ASP A 154 -8.54 13.70 -9.52
N ARG A 155 -7.61 14.02 -8.59
CA ARG A 155 -6.20 14.31 -8.84
C ARG A 155 -5.48 13.28 -9.72
N LEU A 156 -5.82 11.99 -9.57
CA LEU A 156 -5.16 10.88 -10.25
C LEU A 156 -6.03 10.21 -11.32
N ASN A 157 -7.17 10.82 -11.70
CA ASN A 157 -8.14 10.20 -12.60
C ASN A 157 -7.55 9.80 -13.96
N ASP A 158 -6.68 10.61 -14.54
CA ASP A 158 -6.07 10.30 -15.85
C ASP A 158 -5.22 9.03 -15.76
N PHE A 159 -4.45 8.87 -14.69
CA PHE A 159 -3.68 7.65 -14.45
C PHE A 159 -4.58 6.44 -14.21
N MET A 160 -5.67 6.60 -13.47
CA MET A 160 -6.63 5.54 -13.23
C MET A 160 -7.30 5.07 -14.53
N ARG A 161 -7.70 6.00 -15.40
CA ARG A 161 -8.29 5.68 -16.71
C ARG A 161 -7.29 4.97 -17.62
N GLU A 162 -6.03 5.40 -17.64
CA GLU A 162 -4.97 4.70 -18.37
C GLU A 162 -4.77 3.26 -17.90
N LEU A 163 -5.00 2.99 -16.61
CA LEU A 163 -4.96 1.64 -16.01
C LEU A 163 -6.28 0.86 -16.16
N GLY A 164 -7.24 1.40 -16.91
CA GLY A 164 -8.51 0.77 -17.22
C GLY A 164 -9.52 0.76 -16.08
N MET A 165 -9.38 1.65 -15.09
CA MET A 165 -10.35 1.78 -13.99
C MET A 165 -11.58 2.55 -14.46
N GLY A 166 -12.77 2.02 -14.16
CA GLY A 166 -14.05 2.71 -14.37
C GLY A 166 -14.31 3.70 -13.22
N LEU A 167 -14.47 4.99 -13.53
CA LEU A 167 -14.58 6.04 -12.53
C LEU A 167 -16.00 6.53 -12.27
N ASP A 168 -16.96 6.08 -13.09
CA ASP A 168 -18.37 6.39 -12.97
C ASP A 168 -19.07 5.38 -12.06
N GLU A 169 -20.01 5.85 -11.25
CA GLU A 169 -20.81 5.00 -10.37
C GLU A 169 -21.72 4.09 -11.20
N PRO A 170 -21.73 2.76 -10.94
CA PRO A 170 -22.66 1.85 -11.61
C PRO A 170 -24.11 2.24 -11.37
N VAL A 171 -24.90 2.39 -12.43
CA VAL A 171 -26.26 2.95 -12.35
C VAL A 171 -27.36 1.91 -12.06
N ASP A 172 -27.04 0.62 -12.16
CA ASP A 172 -27.95 -0.49 -11.89
C ASP A 172 -27.18 -1.75 -11.47
N ASP A 173 -27.92 -2.78 -11.02
CA ASP A 173 -27.35 -4.04 -10.54
C ASP A 173 -26.50 -4.76 -11.60
N THR A 174 -26.86 -4.65 -12.89
CA THR A 174 -26.12 -5.30 -13.97
C THR A 174 -24.76 -4.63 -14.16
N ALA A 175 -24.73 -3.30 -14.17
CA ALA A 175 -23.51 -2.51 -14.20
C ALA A 175 -22.67 -2.75 -12.95
N TRP A 176 -23.30 -2.87 -11.78
CA TRP A 176 -22.61 -3.15 -10.52
C TRP A 176 -21.91 -4.52 -10.56
N HIS A 177 -22.59 -5.58 -10.99
CA HIS A 177 -21.99 -6.91 -11.13
C HIS A 177 -20.84 -6.92 -12.17
N ALA A 178 -21.03 -6.24 -13.30
CA ALA A 178 -19.97 -6.13 -14.30
C ALA A 178 -18.72 -5.40 -13.77
N ALA A 179 -18.92 -4.32 -13.00
CA ALA A 179 -17.83 -3.59 -12.35
C ALA A 179 -17.14 -4.44 -11.27
N TRP A 180 -17.92 -5.16 -10.47
CA TRP A 180 -17.42 -6.08 -9.45
C TRP A 180 -16.53 -7.17 -10.07
N ASP A 181 -17.02 -7.88 -11.08
CA ASP A 181 -16.27 -8.96 -11.74
C ASP A 181 -14.99 -8.42 -12.42
N ALA A 182 -15.08 -7.25 -13.06
CA ALA A 182 -13.92 -6.62 -13.70
C ALA A 182 -12.84 -6.21 -12.68
N ASN A 183 -13.24 -5.82 -11.46
CA ASN A 183 -12.32 -5.38 -10.41
C ASN A 183 -11.84 -6.51 -9.51
N TYR A 184 -12.55 -7.63 -9.43
CA TYR A 184 -12.28 -8.71 -8.46
C TYR A 184 -10.82 -9.17 -8.48
N GLU A 185 -10.27 -9.45 -9.67
CA GLU A 185 -8.89 -9.92 -9.85
C GLU A 185 -7.89 -8.80 -10.18
N THR A 186 -8.38 -7.59 -10.47
CA THR A 186 -7.53 -6.51 -11.00
C THR A 186 -7.34 -5.36 -10.03
N ALA A 187 -8.15 -5.25 -8.97
CA ALA A 187 -8.12 -4.15 -8.02
C ALA A 187 -6.74 -3.98 -7.36
N VAL A 188 -6.16 -5.07 -6.85
CA VAL A 188 -4.83 -5.04 -6.21
C VAL A 188 -3.73 -4.66 -7.22
N PRO A 189 -3.57 -5.35 -8.36
CA PRO A 189 -2.59 -4.95 -9.38
C PRO A 189 -2.75 -3.50 -9.84
N ARG A 190 -3.99 -3.01 -10.00
CA ARG A 190 -4.29 -1.63 -10.40
C ARG A 190 -3.87 -0.60 -9.36
N GLY A 191 -4.12 -0.85 -8.08
CA GLY A 191 -3.68 0.05 -6.99
C GLY A 191 -2.16 0.20 -6.96
N PHE A 192 -1.44 -0.91 -7.06
CA PHE A 192 0.02 -0.89 -7.10
C PHE A 192 0.59 -0.35 -8.42
N ALA A 193 -0.10 -0.57 -9.55
CA ALA A 193 0.25 0.08 -10.81
C ALA A 193 0.08 1.60 -10.73
N LEU A 194 -0.98 2.08 -10.07
CA LEU A 194 -1.19 3.51 -9.83
C LEU A 194 -0.09 4.08 -8.95
N ALA A 195 0.27 3.39 -7.85
CA ALA A 195 1.40 3.75 -6.99
C ALA A 195 2.70 3.87 -7.78
N ALA A 196 3.02 2.88 -8.61
CA ALA A 196 4.22 2.90 -9.45
C ALA A 196 4.19 4.03 -10.49
N LYS A 197 3.01 4.38 -11.04
CA LYS A 197 2.85 5.46 -12.02
C LYS A 197 3.07 6.84 -11.41
N VAL A 198 2.63 7.06 -10.17
CA VAL A 198 2.83 8.32 -9.43
C VAL A 198 4.28 8.44 -8.95
N THR A 199 4.83 7.37 -8.39
CA THR A 199 6.13 7.41 -7.70
C THR A 199 7.33 7.16 -8.61
N GLY A 200 7.11 6.46 -9.74
CA GLY A 200 8.17 5.95 -10.59
C GLY A 200 8.93 4.74 -10.00
N VAL A 201 8.50 4.23 -8.84
CA VAL A 201 9.18 3.10 -8.17
C VAL A 201 8.82 1.78 -8.86
N PRO A 202 9.82 0.99 -9.29
CA PRO A 202 9.57 -0.33 -9.88
C PRO A 202 9.22 -1.35 -8.78
N LEU A 203 7.94 -1.69 -8.67
CA LEU A 203 7.42 -2.67 -7.69
C LEU A 203 7.53 -4.10 -8.19
N THR A 204 8.77 -4.55 -8.37
CA THR A 204 9.09 -5.95 -8.71
C THR A 204 9.38 -6.75 -7.44
N PRO A 205 9.26 -8.10 -7.45
CA PRO A 205 9.63 -8.94 -6.31
C PRO A 205 11.05 -8.69 -5.77
N ALA A 206 12.00 -8.35 -6.65
CA ALA A 206 13.38 -8.03 -6.30
C ALA A 206 13.52 -6.82 -5.34
N LEU A 207 12.45 -6.07 -5.09
CA LEU A 207 12.39 -5.05 -4.06
C LEU A 207 12.63 -5.66 -2.66
N LEU A 208 12.14 -6.88 -2.41
CA LEU A 208 12.23 -7.57 -1.13
C LEU A 208 13.63 -8.12 -0.85
N ASP A 209 14.45 -8.30 -1.89
CA ASP A 209 15.85 -8.77 -1.77
C ASP A 209 16.81 -7.65 -1.35
N ARG A 210 16.33 -6.40 -1.25
CA ARG A 210 17.15 -5.23 -0.95
C ARG A 210 17.28 -5.06 0.57
N PRO A 211 18.46 -4.62 1.06
CA PRO A 211 18.61 -4.22 2.46
C PRO A 211 17.61 -3.14 2.85
N MET A 212 17.09 -3.22 4.07
CA MET A 212 16.11 -2.29 4.61
C MET A 212 16.41 -1.95 6.07
N LEU A 213 15.84 -0.85 6.55
CA LEU A 213 15.74 -0.56 7.97
C LEU A 213 14.43 -1.11 8.50
N VAL A 214 14.51 -2.01 9.47
CA VAL A 214 13.35 -2.58 10.15
C VAL A 214 13.15 -1.87 11.48
N GLY A 215 11.91 -1.48 11.78
CA GLY A 215 11.56 -0.89 13.07
C GLY A 215 10.10 -1.13 13.45
N PRO A 216 9.76 -0.90 14.72
CA PRO A 216 8.41 -1.07 15.21
C PRO A 216 7.49 0.05 14.72
N ILE A 217 6.21 -0.27 14.60
CA ILE A 217 5.11 0.67 14.43
C ILE A 217 4.55 0.93 15.82
N ALA A 218 4.54 2.19 16.24
CA ALA A 218 3.88 2.54 17.49
C ALA A 218 2.35 2.44 17.30
N PRO A 219 1.61 1.82 18.24
CA PRO A 219 0.16 1.75 18.15
C PRO A 219 -0.44 3.16 18.05
N ALA A 220 -1.35 3.35 17.10
CA ALA A 220 -2.12 4.57 17.00
C ALA A 220 -3.15 4.58 18.15
N TRP A 221 -3.10 5.60 19.00
CA TRP A 221 -4.01 5.79 20.14
C TRP A 221 -5.39 6.27 19.68
#